data_AF-A0A1Q5P539-F1
#
_entry.id   AF-A0A1Q5P539-F1
#
_cell.length_a   1.000
_cell.length_b   1.000
_cell.length_c   1.000
_cell.angle_alpha   90.00
_cell.angle_beta   90.00
_cell.angle_gamma   90.00
#
_symmetry.space_group_name_H-M   'P 1'
#
loop_
_entity.id
_entity.type
_entity.pdbx_description
1 polymer ?
#
loop_
_entity_poly.entity_id
_entity_poly.type
_entity_poly.pdbx_seq_one_letter_code
_entity_poly.pdbx_strand_id
1 'polypeptide(L)' 'MNNHDHFHDLMLQIKTVRTLMISAGTVNGLSHPDTIKHSQHLDKLMNQFQREFDVHKANNTAV' A
#
# COMPACT_ATOMS: atom_id res chain seq x y z
N MET A 1 14.03 -11.82 -8.79
CA MET A 1 13.86 -10.74 -7.81
C MET A 1 14.03 -11.33 -6.42
N ASN A 2 14.90 -10.76 -5.57
CA ASN A 2 15.00 -11.18 -4.18
C ASN A 2 13.78 -10.65 -3.40
N ASN A 3 13.31 -11.41 -2.40
CA ASN A 3 12.14 -11.01 -1.58
C ASN A 3 12.31 -9.62 -0.92
N HIS A 4 13.54 -9.24 -0.58
CA HIS A 4 13.86 -7.94 0.01
C HIS A 4 13.55 -6.76 -0.94
N ASP A 5 13.78 -6.94 -2.24
CA ASP A 5 13.56 -5.90 -3.25
C ASP A 5 12.06 -5.68 -3.47
N HIS A 6 11.28 -6.77 -3.44
CA HIS A 6 9.82 -6.73 -3.62
C HIS A 6 9.10 -5.99 -2.49
N PHE A 7 9.47 -6.24 -1.23
CA PHE A 7 8.91 -5.49 -0.09
C PHE A 7 9.27 -4.00 -0.12
N HIS A 8 10.49 -3.68 -0.55
CA HIS A 8 10.93 -2.30 -0.70
C HIS A 8 10.07 -1.56 -1.74
N ASP A 9 9.88 -2.18 -2.91
CA ASP A 9 9.07 -1.63 -3.99
C ASP A 9 7.60 -1.43 -3.58
N LEU A 10 7.02 -2.41 -2.88
CA LEU A 10 5.65 -2.31 -2.38
C LEU A 10 5.51 -1.16 -1.37
N MET A 11 6.49 -1.00 -0.47
CA MET A 11 6.50 0.10 0.50
C MET A 11 6.67 1.47 -0.17
N LEU A 12 7.48 1.55 -1.24
CA LEU A 12 7.63 2.78 -2.03
C LEU A 12 6.32 3.16 -2.72
N GLN A 13 5.60 2.19 -3.29
CA GLN A 13 4.29 2.41 -3.90
C GLN A 13 3.27 2.89 -2.87
N ILE A 14 3.20 2.27 -1.69
CA ILE A 14 2.31 2.71 -0.59
C ILE A 14 2.57 4.17 -0.22
N LYS A 15 3.85 4.56 -0.05
CA LYS A 15 4.22 5.95 0.27
C LYS A 15 3.77 6.92 -0.82
N THR A 16 4.03 6.56 -2.08
CA THR A 16 3.68 7.39 -3.24
C THR A 16 2.18 7.62 -3.33
N VAL A 17 1.38 6.56 -3.28
CA VAL A 17 -0.08 6.64 -3.40
C VAL A 17 -0.70 7.36 -2.20
N ARG A 18 -0.15 7.18 -1.00
CA ARG A 18 -0.56 7.94 0.19
C ARG A 18 -0.36 9.44 0.00
N THR A 19 0.80 9.86 -0.51
CA THR A 19 1.06 11.28 -0.77
C THR A 19 0.08 11.85 -1.81
N LEU A 20 -0.21 11.11 -2.88
CA LEU A 20 -1.20 11.52 -3.88
C LEU A 20 -2.61 11.63 -3.30
N MET A 21 -3.04 10.66 -2.49
CA MET A 21 -4.34 10.70 -1.81
C MET A 21 -4.47 11.92 -0.90
N ILE A 22 -3.44 12.21 -0.09
CA ILE A 22 -3.44 13.37 0.82
C ILE A 22 -3.48 14.68 0.03
N SER A 23 -2.67 14.78 -1.03
CA SER A 23 -2.68 15.96 -1.91
C SER A 23 -4.05 16.16 -2.56
N ALA A 24 -4.63 15.11 -3.15
CA ALA A 24 -5.95 15.19 -3.78
C ALA A 24 -7.05 15.52 -2.77
N GLY A 25 -7.03 14.92 -1.58
CA GLY A 25 -7.99 15.19 -0.51
C GLY A 25 -7.89 16.61 0.04
N THR A 26 -6.67 17.18 0.07
CA THR A 26 -6.42 18.56 0.52
C THR A 26 -6.89 19.58 -0.52
N VAL A 27 -6.63 19.33 -1.81
CA VAL A 27 -6.94 20.28 -2.89
C VAL A 27 -8.39 20.16 -3.36
N ASN A 28 -8.90 18.94 -3.53
CA ASN A 28 -10.18 18.67 -4.18
C ASN A 28 -11.28 18.20 -3.21
N GLY A 29 -10.92 17.86 -1.96
CA GLY A 29 -11.82 17.28 -0.98
C GLY A 29 -11.86 15.75 -0.98
N LEU A 30 -12.39 15.17 0.10
CA LEU A 30 -12.39 13.72 0.34
C LEU A 30 -13.37 12.94 -0.54
N SER A 31 -14.46 13.58 -0.97
CA SER A 31 -15.46 12.98 -1.87
C SER A 31 -15.08 13.09 -3.35
N HIS A 32 -13.97 13.76 -3.68
CA HIS A 32 -13.55 13.92 -5.06
C HIS A 32 -13.17 12.55 -5.68
N PRO A 33 -13.56 12.26 -6.93
CA PRO A 33 -13.25 10.98 -7.59
C PRO A 33 -11.78 10.58 -7.53
N ASP A 34 -10.86 11.53 -7.70
CA ASP A 34 -9.42 11.26 -7.62
C ASP A 34 -8.97 10.86 -6.22
N THR A 35 -9.51 11.51 -5.18
CA THR A 35 -9.21 11.15 -3.78
C THR A 35 -9.70 9.74 -3.47
N ILE A 36 -10.90 9.39 -3.95
CA ILE A 36 -11.48 8.04 -3.81
C ILE A 36 -10.64 7.01 -4.59
N LYS A 37 -10.19 7.34 -5.80
CA LYS A 37 -9.34 6.45 -6.61
C LYS A 37 -8.01 6.17 -5.91
N HIS A 38 -7.37 7.20 -5.36
CA HIS A 38 -6.13 7.02 -4.60
C HIS A 38 -6.35 6.23 -3.31
N SER A 39 -7.46 6.45 -2.59
CA SER A 39 -7.76 5.68 -1.37
C SER A 39 -8.01 4.19 -1.65
N GLN A 40 -8.75 3.87 -2.69
CA GLN A 40 -8.97 2.49 -3.13
C GLN A 40 -7.66 1.81 -3.59
N HIS A 41 -6.79 2.54 -4.27
CA HIS A 41 -5.49 2.00 -4.67
C HIS A 41 -4.58 1.78 -3.46
N LEU A 42 -4.56 2.73 -2.52
CA LEU A 42 -3.81 2.60 -1.28
C LEU A 42 -4.27 1.38 -0.47
N ASP A 43 -5.58 1.18 -0.34
CA ASP A 43 -6.16 0.04 0.36
C ASP A 43 -5.69 -1.31 -0.23
N LYS A 44 -5.70 -1.43 -1.56
CA LYS A 44 -5.20 -2.64 -2.25
C LYS A 44 -3.73 -2.93 -1.93
N LEU A 45 -2.88 -1.89 -1.93
CA LEU A 45 -1.45 -2.03 -1.64
C LEU A 45 -1.21 -2.39 -0.17
N MET A 46 -1.94 -1.77 0.76
CA MET A 46 -1.87 -2.10 2.19
C MET A 46 -2.29 -3.54 2.45
N ASN A 47 -3.37 -3.99 1.81
CA ASN A 47 -3.84 -5.37 1.90
C ASN A 47 -2.84 -6.36 1.30
N GLN A 48 -2.15 -6.00 0.21
CA GLN A 48 -1.07 -6.81 -0.35
C GLN A 48 0.10 -6.93 0.63
N PHE A 49 0.54 -5.81 1.19
CA PHE A 49 1.65 -5.79 2.15
C PHE A 49 1.36 -6.64 3.38
N GLN A 50 0.14 -6.54 3.92
CA GLN A 50 -0.28 -7.34 5.06
C GLN A 50 -0.28 -8.84 4.73
N ARG A 51 -0.82 -9.25 3.59
CA ARG A 51 -0.80 -10.66 3.16
C ARG A 51 0.61 -11.20 3.01
N GLU A 52 1.51 -10.44 2.38
CA GLU A 52 2.90 -10.86 2.22
C GLU A 52 3.60 -10.97 3.58
N PHE A 53 3.38 -10.01 4.48
CA PHE A 53 3.90 -10.06 5.84
C PHE A 53 3.38 -11.29 6.62
N ASP A 54 2.09 -11.59 6.53
CA ASP A 54 1.46 -12.72 7.22
C ASP A 54 1.96 -14.07 6.69
N VAL A 55 2.13 -14.20 5.37
CA VAL A 55 2.75 -15.39 4.75
C VAL A 55 4.17 -15.59 5.26
N HIS A 56 4.97 -14.52 5.35
CA HIS A 56 6.32 -14.58 5.88
C HIS A 56 6.36 -15.00 7.36
N LYS A 57 5.40 -14.50 8.16
CA LYS A 57 5.28 -14.90 9.57
C LYS A 57 4.91 -16.37 9.72
N ALA A 58 3.91 -16.85 8.99
CA ALA A 58 3.44 -18.24 9.04
C ALA A 58 4.57 -19.24 8.70
N ASN A 59 5.37 -18.92 7.69
CA ASN A 59 6.51 -19.76 7.27
C ASN A 59 7.64 -19.82 8.31
N ASN A 60 7.73 -18.84 9.22
CA ASN A 60 8.81 -18.75 10.23
C ASN A 60 8.43 -19.36 11.59
N THR A 61 7.14 -19.65 11.82
CA THR A 61 6.62 -20.30 13.05
C THR A 61 6.44 -21.82 12.91
N ALA A 62 6.67 -22.40 11.74
CA ALA A 62 6.50 -23.83 11.48
C ALA A 62 7.73 -24.69 11.82
N VAL A 63 8.65 -24.20 12.66
CA VAL A 63 9.90 -24.89 13.08
C VAL A 63 9.90 -25.10 14.58
#